data_AF-A0A376VDC0-F1
#
_entry.id   AF-A0A376VDC0-F1
#
_cell.length_a   1.000
_cell.length_b   1.000
_cell.length_c   1.000
_cell.angle_alpha   90.00
_cell.angle_beta   90.00
_cell.angle_gamma   90.00
#
_symmetry.space_group_name_H-M   'P 1'
#
loop_
_entity.id
_entity.type
_entity.pdbx_description
1 polymer ?
#
loop_
_entity_poly.entity_id
_entity_poly.type
_entity_poly.pdbx_seq_one_letter_code
_entity_poly.pdbx_strand_id
1 'polypeptide(L)'
;MALGIKEVLSLETSAIEERFHLENNEGAALLFSGRICDDLPGGAFLYTNQQTLSLGIVCPLSSLTQSRVPASELLARFKTHPAVRPLIKNTESLEYGAHLVPEGGLHSMPVQYPVTAGCWWAMRCAVASIPEFPCAAWIWR
;
A
#
# COMPACT_ATOMS: atom_id res chain seq x y z
N MET A 1 -0.02 -12.85 -7.21
CA MET A 1 0.18 -12.45 -5.81
C MET A 1 1.23 -11.36 -5.82
N ALA A 2 1.05 -10.33 -5.02
CA ALA A 2 2.02 -9.26 -4.80
C ALA A 2 2.43 -9.18 -3.33
N LEU A 3 3.63 -8.66 -3.11
CA LEU A 3 4.09 -8.22 -1.80
C LEU A 3 3.81 -6.73 -1.67
N GLY A 4 2.99 -6.38 -0.68
CA GLY A 4 2.92 -5.03 -0.15
C GLY A 4 3.95 -4.87 0.97
N ILE A 5 4.61 -3.72 1.03
CA ILE A 5 5.41 -3.29 2.18
C ILE A 5 4.92 -1.90 2.56
N LYS A 6 4.65 -1.67 3.84
CA LYS A 6 4.10 -0.42 4.37
C LYS A 6 4.91 0.04 5.58
N GLU A 7 5.15 1.33 5.64
CA GLU A 7 5.70 2.03 6.80
C GLU A 7 4.71 3.12 7.22
N VAL A 8 4.46 3.22 8.53
CA VAL A 8 3.69 4.31 9.13
C VAL A 8 4.67 5.33 9.69
N LEU A 9 4.55 6.56 9.22
CA LEU A 9 5.44 7.67 9.56
C LEU A 9 4.70 8.67 10.44
N SER A 10 5.30 9.13 11.54
CA SER A 10 4.75 10.20 12.37
C SER A 10 4.89 11.54 11.64
N LEU A 11 3.82 12.33 11.63
CA LEU A 11 3.85 13.70 11.13
C LEU A 11 2.70 14.50 11.75
N GLU A 12 3.02 15.68 12.29
CA GLU A 12 2.03 16.59 12.86
C GLU A 12 0.97 16.99 11.84
N THR A 13 -0.28 17.12 12.28
CA THR A 13 -1.44 17.42 11.42
C THR A 13 -1.23 18.68 10.59
N SER A 14 -0.71 19.76 11.19
CA SER A 14 -0.42 21.02 10.49
C SER A 14 0.60 20.86 9.36
N ALA A 15 1.62 20.00 9.56
CA ALA A 15 2.61 19.70 8.54
C ALA A 15 2.05 18.82 7.42
N ILE A 16 1.05 17.97 7.72
CA ILE A 16 0.30 17.22 6.70
C ILE A 16 -0.53 18.18 5.86
N GLU A 17 -1.33 19.03 6.51
CA GLU A 17 -2.19 20.01 5.82
C GLU A 17 -1.38 20.94 4.91
N GLU A 18 -0.26 21.47 5.41
CA GLU A 18 0.64 22.32 4.63
C GLU A 18 1.27 21.61 3.43
N ARG A 19 1.74 20.36 3.59
CA ARG A 19 2.47 19.64 2.51
C ARG A 19 1.55 19.12 1.41
N PHE A 20 0.33 18.77 1.77
CA PHE A 20 -0.64 18.16 0.87
C PHE A 20 -1.73 19.14 0.41
N HIS A 21 -1.66 20.40 0.84
CA HIS A 21 -2.63 21.46 0.56
C HIS A 21 -4.06 21.05 0.94
N LEU A 22 -4.21 20.57 2.17
CA LEU A 22 -5.49 20.07 2.70
C LEU A 22 -6.12 21.09 3.64
N GLU A 23 -7.44 21.17 3.64
CA GLU A 23 -8.23 21.94 4.60
C GLU A 23 -9.26 21.06 5.31
N ASN A 24 -9.75 21.45 6.48
CA ASN A 24 -10.98 20.92 7.09
C ASN A 24 -11.13 19.38 7.11
N ASN A 25 -10.18 18.65 7.68
CA ASN A 25 -10.23 17.18 7.83
C ASN A 25 -10.29 16.42 6.49
N GLU A 26 -9.75 17.02 5.43
CA GLU A 26 -9.50 16.35 4.15
C GLU A 26 -8.32 15.37 4.23
N GLY A 27 -8.21 14.51 3.22
CA GLY A 27 -7.11 13.57 3.07
C GLY A 27 -6.68 13.45 1.60
N ALA A 28 -5.39 13.21 1.40
CA ALA A 28 -4.82 12.93 0.09
C ALA A 28 -4.48 11.45 -0.06
N ALA A 29 -4.72 10.93 -1.26
CA ALA A 29 -4.27 9.62 -1.69
C ALA A 29 -3.42 9.76 -2.95
N LEU A 30 -2.11 9.54 -2.80
CA LEU A 30 -1.17 9.56 -3.91
C LEU A 30 -0.83 8.13 -4.31
N LEU A 31 -1.03 7.84 -5.59
CA LEU A 31 -0.62 6.58 -6.21
C LEU A 31 0.51 6.87 -7.17
N PHE A 32 1.60 6.12 -7.02
CA PHE A 32 2.79 6.23 -7.84
C PHE A 32 2.91 4.97 -8.70
N SER A 33 3.20 5.20 -9.97
CA SER A 33 3.56 4.15 -10.93
C SER A 33 4.91 4.52 -11.54
N GLY A 34 5.75 3.51 -11.75
CA GLY A 34 7.06 3.73 -12.35
C GLY A 34 8.06 2.66 -11.96
N ARG A 35 9.34 3.03 -12.03
CA ARG A 35 10.49 2.14 -11.84
C ARG A 35 10.79 1.86 -10.36
N ILE A 36 9.79 1.36 -9.63
CA ILE A 36 9.91 1.02 -8.21
C ILE A 36 10.64 -0.32 -8.03
N CYS A 37 10.33 -1.29 -8.88
CA CYS A 37 11.00 -2.58 -8.98
C CYS A 37 11.86 -2.63 -10.27
N ASP A 38 12.77 -1.67 -10.42
CA ASP A 38 13.61 -1.47 -11.63
C ASP A 38 12.77 -1.26 -12.91
N ASP A 39 12.88 -2.15 -13.90
CA ASP A 39 12.08 -2.12 -15.15
C ASP A 39 10.83 -2.99 -15.07
N LEU A 40 10.53 -3.55 -13.89
CA LEU A 40 9.44 -4.47 -13.67
C LEU A 40 8.21 -3.73 -13.10
N PRO A 41 7.00 -4.28 -13.33
CA PRO A 41 5.78 -3.73 -12.76
C PRO A 41 5.88 -3.54 -11.24
N GLY A 42 5.58 -2.33 -10.79
CA GLY A 42 5.56 -1.98 -9.37
C GLY A 42 4.82 -0.67 -9.17
N GLY A 43 4.16 -0.55 -8.03
CA GLY A 43 3.42 0.63 -7.63
C GLY A 43 3.78 1.04 -6.21
N ALA A 44 3.43 2.27 -5.86
CA ALA A 44 3.53 2.75 -4.50
C ALA A 44 2.37 3.65 -4.15
N PHE A 45 2.19 3.86 -2.86
CA PHE A 45 1.14 4.69 -2.33
C PHE A 45 1.65 5.55 -1.18
N LEU A 46 1.02 6.71 -1.02
CA LEU A 46 1.18 7.58 0.13
C LEU A 46 -0.20 8.12 0.51
N TYR A 47 -0.64 7.80 1.73
CA TYR A 47 -1.90 8.27 2.30
C TYR A 47 -1.66 9.14 3.50
N THR A 48 -2.45 10.21 3.62
CA THR A 48 -2.48 11.05 4.81
C THR A 48 -3.51 10.52 5.81
N ASN A 49 -3.08 10.23 7.03
CA ASN A 49 -3.96 10.05 8.17
C ASN A 49 -4.00 11.35 8.99
N GLN A 50 -4.69 11.36 10.14
CA GLN A 50 -4.79 12.58 10.98
C GLN A 50 -3.45 13.06 11.54
N GLN A 51 -2.59 12.14 12.00
CA GLN A 51 -1.30 12.44 12.65
C GLN A 51 -0.15 11.57 12.15
N THR A 52 -0.38 10.86 11.04
CA THR A 52 0.59 9.94 10.45
C THR A 52 0.46 9.93 8.93
N LEU A 53 1.51 9.46 8.26
CA LEU A 53 1.49 9.12 6.84
C LEU A 53 1.62 7.60 6.70
N SER A 54 0.84 7.02 5.79
CA SER A 54 1.01 5.62 5.37
C SER A 54 1.70 5.57 4.02
N LEU A 55 2.99 5.24 4.03
CA LEU A 55 3.79 5.08 2.83
C LEU A 55 3.96 3.60 2.54
N GLY A 56 3.84 3.17 1.29
CA GLY A 56 4.11 1.80 0.95
C GLY A 56 4.34 1.55 -0.52
N ILE A 57 4.81 0.35 -0.81
CA ILE A 57 5.05 -0.16 -2.15
C ILE A 57 4.25 -1.46 -2.34
N VAL A 58 3.92 -1.76 -3.59
CA VAL A 58 3.30 -3.02 -4.01
C VAL A 58 4.05 -3.50 -5.25
N CYS A 59 4.68 -4.67 -5.16
CA CYS A 59 5.30 -5.32 -6.31
C CYS A 59 4.77 -6.75 -6.46
N PRO A 60 4.40 -7.18 -7.69
CA PRO A 60 4.10 -8.57 -7.98
C PRO A 60 5.25 -9.49 -7.57
N LEU A 61 4.94 -10.67 -7.01
CA LEU A 61 5.97 -11.63 -6.62
C LEU A 61 6.84 -12.06 -7.82
N SER A 62 6.25 -12.15 -9.02
CA SER A 62 6.98 -12.43 -10.27
C SER A 62 8.01 -11.36 -10.62
N SER A 63 7.75 -10.11 -10.25
CA SER A 63 8.69 -9.00 -10.43
C SER A 63 9.79 -9.05 -9.37
N LEU A 64 9.45 -9.38 -8.13
CA LEU A 64 10.43 -9.49 -7.05
C LEU A 64 11.43 -10.63 -7.26
N THR A 65 11.02 -11.76 -7.84
CA THR A 65 11.94 -12.86 -8.14
C THR A 65 12.93 -12.55 -9.27
N GLN A 66 12.62 -11.56 -10.11
CA GLN A 66 13.48 -11.11 -11.22
C GLN A 66 14.29 -9.85 -10.87
N SER A 67 13.83 -9.10 -9.86
CA SER A 67 14.49 -7.91 -9.35
C SER A 67 15.88 -8.24 -8.79
N ARG A 68 16.85 -7.36 -9.02
CA ARG A 68 18.18 -7.44 -8.39
C ARG A 68 18.19 -6.79 -7.00
N VAL A 69 17.12 -6.09 -6.66
CA VAL A 69 16.97 -5.34 -5.42
C VAL A 69 16.20 -6.18 -4.42
N PRO A 70 16.71 -6.39 -3.20
CA PRO A 70 15.98 -7.11 -2.17
C PRO A 70 14.72 -6.35 -1.78
N ALA A 71 13.63 -7.07 -1.53
CA ALA A 71 12.32 -6.47 -1.25
C ALA A 71 12.35 -5.47 -0.08
N SER A 72 13.16 -5.74 0.95
CA SER A 72 13.35 -4.87 2.12
C SER A 72 13.95 -3.51 1.78
N GLU A 73 14.70 -3.37 0.69
CA GLU A 73 15.32 -2.11 0.29
C GLU A 73 14.43 -1.24 -0.59
N LEU A 74 13.41 -1.83 -1.22
CA LEU A 74 12.59 -1.12 -2.21
C LEU A 74 11.88 0.10 -1.61
N LEU A 75 11.33 -0.02 -0.40
CA LEU A 75 10.68 1.10 0.28
C LEU A 75 11.69 2.18 0.65
N ALA A 76 12.87 1.79 1.14
CA ALA A 76 13.94 2.73 1.46
C ALA A 76 14.41 3.51 0.21
N ARG A 77 14.54 2.84 -0.94
CA ARG A 77 14.83 3.50 -2.22
C ARG A 77 13.70 4.44 -2.63
N PHE A 78 12.45 4.02 -2.52
CA PHE A 78 11.30 4.85 -2.86
C PHE A 78 11.25 6.14 -2.02
N LYS A 79 11.61 6.09 -0.73
CA LYS A 79 11.74 7.27 0.14
C LYS A 79 12.75 8.31 -0.36
N THR A 80 13.74 7.91 -1.15
CA THR A 80 14.72 8.84 -1.73
C THR A 80 14.21 9.57 -2.98
N HIS A 81 13.08 9.13 -3.56
CA HIS A 81 12.53 9.70 -4.79
C HIS A 81 12.21 11.20 -4.61
N PRO A 82 12.58 12.08 -5.56
CA PRO A 82 12.45 13.54 -5.40
C PRO A 82 11.00 14.01 -5.18
N ALA A 83 10.01 13.27 -5.68
CA ALA A 83 8.60 13.57 -5.44
C ALA A 83 8.12 13.16 -4.03
N VAL A 84 8.79 12.21 -3.37
CA VAL A 84 8.37 11.64 -2.08
C VAL A 84 9.15 12.25 -0.93
N ARG A 85 10.47 12.42 -1.11
CA ARG A 85 11.40 12.91 -0.09
C ARG A 85 10.94 14.21 0.61
N PRO A 86 10.40 15.22 -0.09
CA PRO A 86 9.90 16.44 0.57
C PRO A 86 8.66 16.16 1.45
N LEU A 87 7.80 15.25 1.03
CA LEU A 87 6.55 14.92 1.73
C LEU A 87 6.79 14.18 3.04
N ILE A 88 7.86 13.38 3.12
CA ILE A 88 8.22 12.57 4.30
C ILE A 88 9.39 13.17 5.11
N LYS A 89 9.71 14.46 4.91
CA LYS A 89 10.80 15.10 5.65
C LYS A 89 10.44 15.23 7.14
N ASN A 90 11.42 15.04 8.03
CA ASN A 90 11.25 15.17 9.49
C ASN A 90 10.17 14.25 10.08
N THR A 91 9.99 13.07 9.51
CA THR A 91 9.09 12.04 10.04
C THR A 91 9.87 10.95 10.75
N GLU A 92 9.27 10.31 11.76
CA GLU A 92 9.83 9.10 12.39
C GLU A 92 9.03 7.85 12.02
N SER A 93 9.70 6.70 11.92
CA SER A 93 9.01 5.43 11.63
C SER A 93 8.36 4.89 12.89
N LEU A 94 7.03 4.73 12.86
CA LEU A 94 6.25 4.15 13.96
C LEU A 94 6.02 2.65 13.77
N GLU A 95 5.78 2.22 12.53
CA GLU A 95 5.46 0.84 12.20
C GLU A 95 6.05 0.47 10.83
N TYR A 96 6.50 -0.78 10.69
CA TYR A 96 6.95 -1.34 9.43
C TYR A 96 6.37 -2.75 9.28
N GLY A 97 5.68 -3.01 8.17
CA GLY A 97 4.99 -4.28 7.92
C GLY A 97 5.03 -4.71 6.46
N ALA A 98 4.86 -6.02 6.25
CA ALA A 98 4.72 -6.63 4.93
C ALA A 98 3.46 -7.50 4.87
N HIS A 99 2.76 -7.52 3.74
CA HIS A 99 1.55 -8.34 3.54
C HIS A 99 1.45 -8.83 2.10
N LEU A 100 0.94 -10.05 1.90
CA LEU A 100 0.72 -10.61 0.56
C LEU A 100 -0.69 -10.30 0.08
N VAL A 101 -0.79 -9.71 -1.10
CA VAL A 101 -2.08 -9.37 -1.73
C VAL A 101 -2.36 -10.36 -2.88
N PRO A 102 -3.52 -11.05 -2.86
CA PRO A 102 -3.92 -11.88 -3.99
C PRO A 102 -4.35 -11.00 -5.17
N GLU A 103 -3.65 -11.13 -6.29
CA GLU A 103 -3.92 -10.37 -7.53
C GLU A 103 -4.53 -11.24 -8.64
N GLY A 104 -4.77 -12.52 -8.36
CA GLY A 104 -5.21 -13.49 -9.37
C GLY A 104 -6.68 -13.37 -9.78
N GLY A 105 -7.41 -12.43 -9.17
CA GLY A 105 -8.80 -12.11 -9.49
C GLY A 105 -9.73 -13.33 -9.49
N LEU A 106 -10.72 -13.30 -10.38
CA LEU A 106 -11.72 -14.38 -10.53
C LEU A 106 -11.08 -15.71 -10.91
N HIS A 107 -10.00 -15.70 -11.70
CA HIS A 107 -9.32 -16.92 -12.17
C HIS A 107 -8.60 -17.69 -11.07
N SER A 108 -8.24 -17.02 -9.97
CA SER A 108 -7.59 -17.65 -8.82
C SER A 108 -8.54 -17.88 -7.65
N MET A 109 -9.85 -17.70 -7.87
CA MET A 109 -10.85 -17.98 -6.86
C MET A 109 -10.99 -19.51 -6.71
N PRO A 110 -10.88 -20.06 -5.49
CA PRO A 110 -11.07 -21.49 -5.27
C PRO A 110 -12.52 -21.88 -5.60
N VAL A 111 -12.72 -23.13 -6.01
CA VAL A 111 -14.06 -23.70 -6.19
C VAL A 111 -14.82 -23.59 -4.87
N GLN A 112 -15.94 -22.87 -4.88
CA GLN A 112 -16.81 -22.74 -3.72
C GLN A 112 -17.69 -24.00 -3.64
N TYR A 113 -17.39 -24.89 -2.70
CA TYR A 113 -18.29 -26.00 -2.38
C TYR A 113 -19.53 -25.47 -1.65
N PRO A 114 -20.74 -25.99 -1.93
CA PRO A 114 -21.93 -25.63 -1.18
C PRO A 114 -21.69 -25.96 0.29
N VAL A 115 -21.89 -24.95 1.13
CA VAL A 115 -21.57 -24.98 2.55
C VAL A 115 -22.49 -25.99 3.24
N THR A 116 -22.02 -27.22 3.48
CA THR A 116 -22.66 -28.08 4.48
C THR A 116 -22.53 -27.38 5.82
N ALA A 117 -23.67 -27.18 6.48
CA ALA A 117 -23.85 -26.38 7.69
C ALA A 117 -22.66 -26.48 8.67
N GLY A 118 -21.87 -25.40 8.77
CA GLY A 118 -20.82 -25.24 9.79
C GLY A 118 -19.45 -24.77 9.30
N CYS A 119 -19.13 -24.84 8.00
CA CYS A 119 -17.83 -24.40 7.48
C CYS A 119 -17.88 -22.98 6.90
N TRP A 120 -17.50 -21.97 7.69
CA TRP A 120 -17.47 -20.58 7.22
C TRP A 120 -16.16 -20.28 6.49
N TRP A 121 -16.25 -19.95 5.19
CA TRP A 121 -15.13 -19.38 4.46
C TRP A 121 -15.19 -17.85 4.57
N ALA A 122 -14.31 -17.25 5.37
CA ALA A 122 -14.07 -15.82 5.35
C ALA A 122 -12.86 -15.54 4.45
N MET A 123 -13.11 -15.24 3.18
CA MET A 123 -12.04 -14.87 2.27
C MET A 123 -11.95 -13.36 2.18
N ARG A 124 -10.78 -12.80 2.49
CA ARG A 124 -10.48 -11.38 2.28
C ARG A 124 -10.14 -11.14 0.80
N CYS A 125 -11.09 -11.47 -0.08
CA CYS A 125 -11.01 -11.21 -1.50
C CYS A 125 -11.72 -9.88 -1.79
N ALA A 126 -10.95 -8.84 -2.10
CA ALA A 126 -11.50 -7.57 -2.56
C ALA A 126 -11.95 -7.72 -4.03
N VAL A 127 -13.24 -8.03 -4.24
CA VAL A 127 -13.91 -7.68 -5.50
C VAL A 127 -14.53 -6.31 -5.27
N ALA A 128 -13.89 -5.27 -5.83
CA ALA A 128 -14.34 -3.91 -5.69
C ALA A 128 -15.55 -3.63 -6.59
N SER A 129 -16.71 -3.43 -5.97
CA SER A 129 -17.79 -2.58 -6.45
C SER A 129 -18.32 -1.79 -5.26
N ILE A 130 -17.60 -0.76 -4.79
CA ILE A 130 -18.08 0.14 -3.73
C ILE A 130 -17.64 1.58 -4.04
N PRO A 131 -18.57 2.56 -4.02
CA PRO A 131 -18.31 3.97 -4.25
C PRO A 131 -17.85 4.60 -2.94
N GLU A 132 -16.57 4.46 -2.60
CA GLU A 132 -15.84 5.30 -1.63
C GLU A 132 -14.41 4.76 -1.57
N PHE A 133 -13.40 5.63 -1.44
CA PHE A 133 -11.98 5.27 -1.47
C PHE A 133 -11.47 4.85 -0.07
N PRO A 134 -11.45 3.55 0.30
CA PRO A 134 -10.52 3.09 1.34
C PRO A 134 -9.73 1.83 0.96
N CYS A 135 -9.62 1.45 -0.32
CA CYS A 135 -9.10 0.14 -0.74
C CYS A 135 -7.75 -0.27 -0.13
N ALA A 136 -6.84 0.67 0.13
CA ALA A 136 -5.50 0.33 0.63
C ALA A 136 -5.34 0.43 2.15
N ALA A 137 -6.23 1.12 2.86
CA ALA A 137 -6.16 1.18 4.33
C ALA A 137 -6.58 -0.15 4.99
N TRP A 138 -7.50 -0.90 4.35
CA TRP A 138 -8.03 -2.15 4.88
C TRP A 138 -7.08 -3.34 4.76
N ILE A 139 -6.21 -3.39 3.75
CA ILE A 139 -5.26 -4.53 3.56
C ILE A 139 -4.36 -4.72 4.80
N TRP A 140 -4.10 -3.63 5.53
CA TRP A 140 -3.14 -3.55 6.63
C TRP A 140 -3.78 -3.42 8.01
N ARG A 141 -5.11 -3.55 8.12
CA ARG A 141 -5.83 -3.72 9.39
C ARG A 141 -6.06 -5.19 9.66
#